data_AF-A0A1F8FPK4-F1
#
_entry.id   AF-A0A1F8FPK4-F1
#
_cell.length_a   1.000
_cell.length_b   1.000
_cell.length_c   1.000
_cell.angle_alpha   90.00
_cell.angle_beta   90.00
_cell.angle_gamma   90.00
#
_symmetry.space_group_name_H-M   'P 1'
#
loop_
_entity.id
_entity.type
_entity.pdbx_description
1 polymer ?
#
loop_
_entity_poly.entity_id
_entity_poly.type
_entity_poly.pdbx_seq_one_letter_code
_entity_poly.pdbx_strand_id
1 'polypeptide(L)'
;MLEDTTFGLPEGTSEDVRRLVEEMTFKSFSEETAQIWFKSDEAKLLKLYDKVSNLLDGSWMSSEKRTSYLAYSMNLCMAVRPKYGELNIMRMALTIPE
;
A
#
# COMPACT_ATOMS: atom_id res chain seq x y z
N MET A 1 7.03 1.14 10.91
CA MET A 1 7.50 0.84 12.29
C MET A 1 7.96 -0.60 12.39
N LEU A 2 7.07 -1.60 12.31
CA LEU A 2 7.50 -3.00 12.45
C LEU A 2 8.34 -3.51 11.27
N GLU A 3 8.19 -2.88 10.09
CA GLU A 3 8.95 -3.22 8.87
C GLU A 3 10.41 -2.73 8.95
N ASP A 4 10.60 -1.43 9.18
CA ASP A 4 11.92 -0.78 9.06
C ASP A 4 12.60 -0.47 10.40
N THR A 5 11.97 -0.81 11.53
CA THR A 5 12.52 -0.51 12.86
C THR A 5 12.40 -1.72 13.78
N THR A 6 13.25 -1.77 14.80
CA THR A 6 13.17 -2.79 15.86
C THR A 6 12.18 -2.41 16.97
N PHE A 7 11.50 -1.26 16.85
CA PHE A 7 10.54 -0.80 17.84
C PHE A 7 9.21 -1.54 17.69
N GLY A 8 8.70 -2.07 18.81
CA GLY A 8 7.34 -2.56 18.91
C GLY A 8 6.30 -1.44 18.84
N LEU A 9 5.04 -1.80 18.62
CA LEU A 9 3.94 -0.84 18.70
C LEU A 9 3.81 -0.26 20.13
N PRO A 10 3.52 1.04 20.29
CA PRO A 10 3.36 1.65 21.61
C PRO A 10 2.32 0.96 22.49
N GLU A 11 2.55 0.97 23.81
CA GLU A 11 1.54 0.53 24.78
C GLU A 11 0.27 1.38 24.64
N GLY A 12 -0.89 0.72 24.63
CA GLY A 12 -2.18 1.37 24.41
C GLY A 12 -2.61 1.52 22.95
N THR A 13 -1.81 1.06 21.98
CA THR A 13 -2.25 0.92 20.58
C THR A 13 -3.48 -0.01 20.53
N SER A 14 -4.58 0.44 19.94
CA SER A 14 -5.79 -0.37 19.82
C SER A 14 -5.55 -1.61 18.95
N GLU A 15 -6.28 -2.68 19.24
CA GLU A 15 -6.15 -3.96 18.52
C GLU A 15 -6.44 -3.82 17.02
N ASP A 16 -7.37 -2.93 16.64
CA ASP A 16 -7.65 -2.67 15.22
C ASP A 16 -6.45 -2.04 14.50
N VAL A 17 -5.79 -1.08 15.14
CA VAL A 17 -4.59 -0.45 14.57
C VAL A 17 -3.43 -1.44 14.53
N ARG A 18 -3.25 -2.24 15.59
CA ARG A 18 -2.22 -3.29 15.64
C ARG A 18 -2.38 -4.27 14.48
N ARG A 19 -3.60 -4.81 14.30
CA ARG A 19 -3.92 -5.71 13.19
C ARG A 19 -3.60 -5.08 11.83
N LEU A 20 -4.00 -3.82 11.62
CA LEU A 20 -3.73 -3.15 10.33
C LEU A 20 -2.24 -2.92 10.09
N VAL A 21 -1.46 -2.56 11.12
CA VAL A 21 0.00 -2.43 10.97
C VAL A 21 0.64 -3.77 10.63
N GLU A 22 0.21 -4.86 11.28
CA GLU A 22 0.67 -6.21 10.97
C GLU A 22 0.32 -6.64 9.54
N GLU A 23 -0.90 -6.34 9.08
CA GLU A 23 -1.33 -6.63 7.70
C GLU A 23 -0.61 -5.80 6.65
N MET A 24 -0.06 -4.64 7.03
CA MET A 24 0.66 -3.71 6.17
C MET A 24 2.18 -3.95 6.12
N THR A 25 2.71 -4.81 7.00
CA THR A 25 4.14 -5.08 7.17
C THR A 25 4.58 -6.25 6.30
N PHE A 26 5.58 -6.04 5.43
CA PHE A 26 6.14 -7.07 4.56
C PHE A 26 7.67 -7.01 4.58
N LYS A 27 8.38 -8.12 4.34
CA LYS A 27 9.86 -8.14 4.32
C LYS A 27 10.43 -7.68 2.99
N SER A 28 9.62 -7.68 1.92
CA SER A 28 10.03 -7.26 0.59
C SER A 28 8.83 -6.91 -0.29
N PHE A 29 9.09 -6.17 -1.37
CA PHE A 29 8.08 -5.88 -2.39
C PHE A 29 7.52 -7.15 -3.05
N SER A 30 8.35 -8.17 -3.25
CA SER A 30 7.90 -9.47 -3.79
C SER A 30 6.91 -10.15 -2.85
N GLU A 31 7.22 -10.18 -1.54
CA GLU A 31 6.31 -10.71 -0.54
C GLU A 31 4.99 -9.93 -0.48
N GLU A 32 5.06 -8.61 -0.52
CA GLU A 32 3.90 -7.73 -0.50
C GLU A 32 2.95 -8.00 -1.67
N THR A 33 3.48 -8.02 -2.90
CA THR A 33 2.69 -8.26 -4.11
C THR A 33 2.06 -9.65 -4.15
N ALA A 34 2.63 -10.63 -3.44
CA ALA A 34 2.07 -11.97 -3.32
C ALA A 34 1.01 -12.08 -2.21
N GLN A 35 1.22 -11.42 -1.07
CA GLN A 35 0.41 -11.66 0.13
C GLN A 35 -0.71 -10.65 0.36
N ILE A 36 -0.63 -9.42 -0.17
CA ILE A 36 -1.61 -8.35 0.10
C ILE A 36 -3.05 -8.76 -0.22
N TRP A 37 -3.23 -9.64 -1.21
CA TRP A 37 -4.54 -10.06 -1.70
C TRP A 37 -5.31 -10.90 -0.68
N PHE A 38 -4.60 -11.55 0.24
CA PHE A 38 -5.16 -12.33 1.34
C PHE A 38 -5.37 -11.51 2.62
N LYS A 39 -5.04 -10.21 2.61
CA LYS A 39 -5.26 -9.28 3.73
C LYS A 39 -6.64 -8.62 3.64
N SER A 40 -7.02 -7.87 4.68
CA SER A 40 -8.29 -7.12 4.67
C SER A 40 -8.33 -6.08 3.55
N ASP A 41 -9.53 -5.70 3.13
CA ASP A 41 -9.67 -4.65 2.11
C ASP A 41 -9.20 -3.29 2.62
N GLU A 42 -9.31 -3.07 3.94
CA GLU A 42 -8.73 -1.93 4.63
C GLU A 42 -7.21 -1.89 4.44
N ALA A 43 -6.51 -3.01 4.62
CA ALA A 43 -5.07 -3.09 4.37
C ALA A 43 -4.72 -2.86 2.88
N LYS A 44 -5.49 -3.43 1.95
CA LYS A 44 -5.32 -3.16 0.51
C LYS A 44 -5.49 -1.67 0.20
N LEU A 45 -6.47 -1.01 0.82
CA LEU A 45 -6.72 0.42 0.66
C LEU A 45 -5.55 1.25 1.22
N LEU A 46 -5.11 0.94 2.44
CA LEU A 46 -3.94 1.61 3.04
C LEU A 46 -2.67 1.41 2.19
N LYS A 47 -2.50 0.23 1.59
CA LYS A 47 -1.38 -0.03 0.67
C LYS A 47 -1.49 0.76 -0.62
N LEU A 48 -2.69 1.01 -1.13
CA LEU A 48 -2.89 1.93 -2.25
C LEU A 48 -2.41 3.34 -1.90
N TYR A 49 -2.77 3.85 -0.72
CA TYR A 49 -2.27 5.15 -0.25
C TYR A 49 -0.75 5.18 -0.16
N ASP A 50 -0.13 4.14 0.41
CA ASP A 50 1.33 4.02 0.49
C ASP A 50 2.00 4.07 -0.91
N LYS A 51 1.51 3.28 -1.88
CA LYS A 51 2.13 3.23 -3.21
C LYS A 51 1.91 4.50 -4.02
N VAL A 52 0.74 5.12 -3.93
CA VAL A 52 0.49 6.42 -4.56
C VAL A 52 1.41 7.49 -3.95
N SER A 53 1.57 7.52 -2.63
CA SER A 53 2.51 8.44 -1.97
C SER A 53 3.95 8.22 -2.47
N ASN A 54 4.40 6.97 -2.54
CA ASN A 54 5.72 6.62 -3.05
C ASN A 54 5.93 7.03 -4.53
N LEU A 55 4.90 6.90 -5.37
CA LEU A 55 4.96 7.26 -6.79
C LEU A 55 4.98 8.78 -7.03
N LEU A 56 4.32 9.56 -6.15
CA LEU A 56 4.32 11.02 -6.20
C LEU A 56 5.66 11.61 -5.78
N ASP A 57 6.33 11.02 -4.80
CA ASP A 57 7.69 11.41 -4.42
C ASP A 57 8.71 10.94 -5.47
N GLY A 58 8.75 9.63 -5.75
CA GLY A 58 9.23 8.97 -6.97
C GLY A 58 10.68 9.19 -7.44
N SER A 59 11.37 10.23 -6.98
CA SER A 59 12.65 10.72 -7.49
C SER A 59 13.81 9.73 -7.30
N TRP A 60 13.64 8.79 -6.38
CA TRP A 60 14.60 7.74 -6.05
C TRP A 60 14.38 6.44 -6.84
N MET A 61 13.29 6.32 -7.60
CA MET A 61 12.95 5.08 -8.32
C MET A 61 13.60 5.01 -9.70
N SER A 62 14.05 3.81 -10.09
CA SER A 62 14.32 3.52 -11.50
C SER A 62 13.01 3.44 -12.30
N SER A 63 13.08 3.63 -13.61
CA SER A 63 11.92 3.51 -14.50
C SER A 63 11.22 2.15 -14.36
N GLU A 64 11.98 1.05 -14.28
CA GLU A 64 11.42 -0.29 -14.10
C GLU A 64 10.66 -0.46 -12.77
N LYS A 65 11.22 0.07 -11.67
CA LYS A 65 10.56 0.05 -10.36
C LYS A 65 9.30 0.89 -10.38
N ARG A 66 9.34 2.05 -11.03
CA ARG A 66 8.20 2.95 -11.21
C ARG A 66 7.07 2.26 -11.97
N THR A 67 7.36 1.62 -13.11
CA THR A 67 6.37 0.86 -13.89
C THR A 67 5.73 -0.25 -13.05
N SER A 68 6.53 -0.98 -12.27
CA SER A 68 6.03 -2.02 -11.37
C SER A 68 5.09 -1.45 -10.31
N TYR A 69 5.41 -0.29 -9.73
CA TYR A 69 4.57 0.39 -8.74
C TYR A 69 3.28 0.94 -9.34
N LEU A 70 3.32 1.48 -10.57
CA LEU A 70 2.14 1.94 -11.30
C LEU A 70 1.17 0.79 -11.55
N ALA A 71 1.66 -0.31 -12.14
CA ALA A 71 0.85 -1.50 -12.40
C ALA A 71 0.25 -2.07 -11.11
N TYR A 72 1.05 -2.16 -10.05
CA TYR A 72 0.58 -2.65 -8.76
C TYR A 72 -0.46 -1.73 -8.11
N SER A 73 -0.28 -0.41 -8.16
CA SER A 73 -1.25 0.58 -7.67
C SER A 73 -2.58 0.47 -8.42
N MET A 74 -2.55 0.20 -9.73
CA MET A 74 -3.75 -0.02 -10.52
C MET A 74 -4.51 -1.29 -10.09
N ASN A 75 -3.78 -2.38 -9.80
CA ASN A 75 -4.39 -3.59 -9.26
C ASN A 75 -5.04 -3.37 -7.89
N LEU A 76 -4.41 -2.60 -7.02
CA LEU A 76 -4.99 -2.22 -5.73
C LEU A 76 -6.26 -1.37 -5.89
N CYS A 77 -6.27 -0.43 -6.85
CA CYS A 77 -7.47 0.34 -7.18
C CYS A 77 -8.64 -0.57 -7.57
N MET A 78 -8.39 -1.54 -8.46
CA MET A 78 -9.42 -2.50 -8.88
C MET A 78 -9.91 -3.36 -7.73
N ALA A 79 -9.02 -3.79 -6.82
CA ALA A 79 -9.38 -4.64 -5.70
C ALA A 79 -10.27 -3.94 -4.65
N VAL A 80 -10.03 -2.66 -4.38
CA VAL A 80 -10.72 -1.93 -3.29
C VAL A 80 -11.96 -1.17 -3.76
N ARG A 81 -12.08 -0.89 -5.07
CA ARG A 81 -13.23 -0.18 -5.66
C ARG A 81 -14.60 -0.81 -5.39
N PRO A 82 -14.80 -2.15 -5.44
CA PRO A 82 -16.10 -2.74 -5.17
C PRO A 82 -16.63 -2.46 -3.76
N LYS A 83 -15.73 -2.30 -2.77
CA LYS A 83 -16.10 -2.06 -1.37
C LYS A 83 -16.25 -0.58 -1.03
N TYR A 84 -15.34 0.26 -1.51
CA TYR A 84 -15.29 1.67 -1.11
C TYR A 84 -15.79 2.65 -2.19
N GLY A 85 -16.17 2.16 -3.37
CA GLY A 85 -16.54 2.99 -4.50
C GLY A 85 -15.34 3.74 -5.08
N GLU A 86 -15.61 4.88 -5.74
CA GLU A 86 -14.56 5.73 -6.30
C GLU A 86 -14.01 6.69 -5.25
N LEU A 87 -12.78 6.46 -4.82
CA LEU A 87 -12.08 7.34 -3.89
C LEU A 87 -11.11 8.28 -4.63
N ASN A 88 -10.84 9.44 -4.04
CA ASN A 88 -9.88 10.40 -4.59
C ASN A 88 -8.49 9.79 -4.83
N ILE A 89 -8.05 8.88 -3.95
CA ILE A 89 -6.75 8.20 -4.11
C ILE A 89 -6.65 7.40 -5.40
N MET A 90 -7.76 6.83 -5.89
CA MET A 90 -7.80 6.12 -7.16
C MET A 90 -7.64 7.09 -8.34
N ARG A 91 -8.29 8.25 -8.26
CA ARG A 91 -8.13 9.31 -9.26
C ARG A 91 -6.69 9.80 -9.31
N MET A 92 -6.07 9.98 -8.14
CA MET A 92 -4.65 10.34 -8.04
C MET A 92 -3.78 9.28 -8.70
N ALA A 93 -3.96 8.00 -8.37
CA ALA A 93 -3.21 6.90 -8.98
C ALA A 93 -3.27 6.90 -10.52
N LEU A 94 -4.45 7.18 -11.09
CA LEU A 94 -4.68 7.23 -12.53
C LEU A 94 -4.06 8.45 -13.24
N THR A 95 -3.69 9.48 -12.48
CA THR A 95 -3.11 10.73 -13.04
C THR A 95 -1.59 10.78 -12.98
N ILE A 96 -0.96 9.81 -12.34
CA ILE A 96 0.50 9.75 -12.25
C ILE A 96 1.05 9.32 -13.62
N PRO A 97 1.94 10.12 -14.24
CA PRO A 97 2.50 9.78 -15.54
C PRO A 97 3.45 8.58 -15.44
N GLU A 98 3.54 7.79 -16.53
CA GLU A 98 4.51 6.70 -16.68
C GLU A 98 5.95 7.18 -16.52
#